data_AF-A0A349UIP2-F1
#
_entry.id   AF-A0A349UIP2-F1
#
_cell.length_a   1.000
_cell.length_b   1.000
_cell.length_c   1.000
_cell.angle_alpha   90.00
_cell.angle_beta   90.00
_cell.angle_gamma   90.00
#
_symmetry.space_group_name_H-M   'P 1'
#
loop_
_entity.id
_entity.type
_entity.pdbx_description
1 polymer ?
#
loop_
_entity_poly.entity_id
_entity_poly.type
_entity_poly.pdbx_seq_one_letter_code
_entity_poly.pdbx_strand_id
1 'polypeptide(L)'
;MTGHADGNARRVHTDHRRQWRNCLYVYPVISRRAGGLSVGVNLNPDKRCTFACVYCQIDRTVPREAYPIDLPVLRDELRQALQAVASGELWAEPRFAAVPQALRRLNDIAFSGDGEPTCLPNFDEAVRAAADAKRQAGRDDIK
;
A
#
# COMPACT_ATOMS: atom_id res chain seq x y z
N MET A 1 14.06 -1.88 -34.71
CA MET A 1 14.19 -0.74 -33.77
C MET A 1 13.03 -0.81 -32.77
N THR A 2 13.18 -1.62 -31.73
CA THR A 2 12.15 -1.89 -30.71
C THR A 2 12.75 -1.48 -29.36
N GLY A 3 12.42 -0.29 -28.86
CA GLY A 3 13.07 0.24 -27.66
C GLY A 3 12.36 1.38 -26.94
N HIS A 4 11.06 1.60 -27.16
CA HIS A 4 10.34 2.72 -26.53
C HIS A 4 9.28 2.33 -25.48
N ALA A 5 8.90 1.05 -25.35
CA ALA A 5 7.91 0.61 -24.36
C ALA A 5 8.51 0.33 -22.96
N ASP A 6 9.79 -0.02 -22.89
CA ASP A 6 10.44 -0.51 -21.66
C ASP A 6 10.77 0.58 -20.62
N GLY A 7 10.97 1.82 -21.07
CA GLY A 7 11.36 2.93 -20.20
C GLY A 7 10.25 3.37 -19.24
N ASN A 8 8.99 3.24 -19.64
CA ASN A 8 7.84 3.67 -18.84
C ASN A 8 7.49 2.60 -17.76
N ALA A 9 7.51 1.33 -18.13
CA ALA A 9 7.25 0.22 -17.20
C ALA A 9 8.28 0.18 -16.05
N ARG A 10 9.57 0.45 -16.34
CA ARG A 10 10.62 0.49 -15.31
C ARG A 10 10.38 1.62 -14.30
N ARG A 11 9.91 2.79 -14.74
CA ARG A 11 9.60 3.93 -13.85
C ARG A 11 8.43 3.66 -12.91
N VAL A 12 7.38 3.00 -13.42
CA VAL A 12 6.17 2.70 -12.64
C VAL A 12 6.48 1.86 -11.40
N HIS A 13 7.44 0.94 -11.49
CA HIS A 13 7.85 0.10 -10.36
C HIS A 13 8.88 0.75 -9.42
N THR A 14 9.44 1.90 -9.78
CA THR A 14 10.43 2.60 -8.94
C THR A 14 9.78 3.54 -7.93
N ASP A 15 8.54 3.97 -8.13
CA ASP A 15 7.80 4.75 -7.12
C ASP A 15 7.19 3.82 -6.07
N HIS A 16 7.84 3.74 -4.91
CA HIS A 16 7.39 2.97 -3.75
C HIS A 16 7.13 3.88 -2.54
N ARG A 17 6.82 5.15 -2.78
CA ARG A 17 6.47 6.08 -1.70
C ARG A 17 5.24 5.57 -0.95
N ARG A 18 5.36 5.43 0.36
CA ARG A 18 4.29 4.98 1.28
C ARG A 18 3.37 6.13 1.70
N GLN A 19 3.07 7.00 0.75
CA GLN A 19 2.25 8.20 0.93
C GLN A 19 1.28 8.26 -0.23
N TRP A 20 0.03 8.57 0.06
CA TRP A 20 -0.99 8.78 -0.95
C TRP A 20 -2.05 9.72 -0.39
N ARG A 21 -2.31 10.82 -1.11
CA ARG A 21 -3.23 11.88 -0.66
C ARG A 21 -2.89 12.30 0.79
N ASN A 22 -3.90 12.36 1.65
CA ASN A 22 -3.76 12.63 3.09
C ASN A 22 -3.87 11.35 3.94
N CYS A 23 -3.71 10.17 3.34
CA CYS A 23 -3.78 8.90 4.06
C CYS A 23 -2.57 8.71 4.97
N LEU A 24 -2.83 8.26 6.19
CA LEU A 24 -1.87 7.92 7.21
C LEU A 24 -1.34 6.49 7.06
N TYR A 25 -2.20 5.54 6.70
CA TYR A 25 -1.88 4.11 6.69
C TYR A 25 -1.86 3.53 5.27
N VAL A 26 -2.79 3.93 4.41
CA VAL A 26 -3.01 3.27 3.12
C VAL A 26 -2.30 3.99 1.97
N TYR A 27 -1.67 3.22 1.10
CA TYR A 27 -1.01 3.75 -0.10
C TYR A 27 -1.07 2.75 -1.27
N PRO A 28 -1.60 3.13 -2.44
CA PRO A 28 -1.55 2.30 -3.63
C PRO A 28 -0.15 2.32 -4.26
N VAL A 29 0.31 1.18 -4.77
CA VAL A 29 1.61 1.05 -5.45
C VAL A 29 1.54 0.00 -6.56
N ILE A 30 2.28 0.22 -7.65
CA ILE A 30 2.40 -0.79 -8.71
C ILE A 30 3.51 -1.78 -8.37
N SER A 31 3.09 -2.90 -7.80
CA SER A 31 3.96 -3.95 -7.28
C SER A 31 4.42 -4.88 -8.39
N ARG A 32 5.75 -5.04 -8.52
CA ARG A 32 6.35 -6.08 -9.37
C ARG A 32 5.96 -7.48 -8.91
N ARG A 33 5.91 -7.71 -7.60
CA ARG A 33 5.62 -9.02 -7.01
C ARG A 33 4.16 -9.42 -7.21
N ALA A 34 3.24 -8.47 -7.03
CA ALA A 34 1.83 -8.69 -7.28
C ALA A 34 1.51 -8.69 -8.78
N GLY A 35 2.38 -8.10 -9.61
CA GLY A 35 2.20 -8.01 -11.07
C GLY A 35 1.14 -6.98 -11.49
N GLY A 36 0.86 -5.97 -10.66
CA GLY A 36 -0.21 -4.99 -10.84
C GLY A 36 -0.30 -4.06 -9.63
N LEU A 37 -1.48 -3.50 -9.39
CA LEU A 37 -1.71 -2.64 -8.23
C LEU A 37 -1.81 -3.47 -6.95
N SER A 38 -1.05 -3.04 -5.95
CA SER A 38 -1.15 -3.47 -4.56
C SER A 38 -1.63 -2.28 -3.74
N VAL A 39 -2.58 -2.51 -2.83
CA VAL A 39 -2.91 -1.53 -1.79
C VAL A 39 -2.05 -1.84 -0.58
N GLY A 40 -1.00 -1.04 -0.40
CA GLY A 40 -0.11 -1.14 0.75
C GLY A 40 -0.74 -0.54 2.00
N VAL A 41 -0.49 -1.16 3.15
CA VAL A 41 -0.89 -0.68 4.48
C VAL A 41 0.34 -0.58 5.37
N ASN A 42 0.73 0.64 5.74
CA ASN A 42 1.84 0.93 6.66
C ASN A 42 1.27 1.22 8.05
N LEU A 43 1.26 0.21 8.92
CA LEU A 43 0.80 0.38 10.30
C LEU A 43 1.90 0.89 11.24
N ASN A 44 3.12 1.07 10.75
CA ASN A 44 4.28 1.48 11.53
C ASN A 44 4.81 2.85 11.08
N PRO A 45 3.99 3.93 11.07
CA PRO A 45 4.53 5.27 10.81
C PRO A 45 5.56 5.68 11.87
N ASP A 46 5.51 5.05 13.04
CA ASP A 46 6.50 5.15 14.12
C ASP A 46 7.78 4.35 13.87
N LYS A 47 7.84 3.57 12.79
CA LYS A 47 8.94 2.68 12.40
C LYS A 47 9.24 1.60 13.46
N ARG A 48 8.26 1.14 14.24
CA ARG A 48 8.45 0.06 15.21
C ARG A 48 8.71 -1.28 14.51
N CYS A 49 9.79 -1.96 14.89
CA CYS A 49 10.17 -3.26 14.35
C CYS A 49 11.01 -4.01 15.38
N THR A 50 10.76 -5.31 15.57
CA THR A 50 11.56 -6.15 16.47
C THR A 50 12.79 -6.75 15.79
N PHE A 51 12.91 -6.61 14.46
CA PHE A 51 14.06 -7.11 13.71
C PHE A 51 15.19 -6.06 13.63
N ALA A 52 16.42 -6.53 13.79
CA ALA A 52 17.65 -5.75 13.60
C ALA A 52 18.36 -6.17 12.29
N CYS A 53 17.63 -6.14 11.16
CA CYS A 53 18.17 -6.58 9.89
C CYS A 53 19.37 -5.73 9.45
N VAL A 54 20.50 -6.38 9.14
CA VAL A 54 21.73 -5.70 8.67
C VAL A 54 21.57 -4.99 7.32
N TYR A 55 20.52 -5.31 6.58
CA TYR A 55 20.16 -4.71 5.29
C TYR A 55 18.94 -3.78 5.38
N CYS A 56 18.51 -3.40 6.60
CA CYS A 56 17.36 -2.52 6.79
C CYS A 56 17.66 -1.12 6.22
N GLN A 57 16.83 -0.65 5.29
CA GLN A 57 16.92 0.70 4.72
C GLN A 57 16.07 1.72 5.48
N ILE A 58 15.32 1.30 6.50
CA ILE A 58 14.57 2.21 7.36
C ILE A 58 15.54 2.87 8.34
N ASP A 59 15.57 4.20 8.33
CA ASP A 59 16.29 4.98 9.32
C ASP A 59 15.66 4.80 10.71
N ARG A 60 16.34 4.03 11.57
CA ARG A 60 15.96 3.70 12.95
C ARG A 60 16.43 4.74 13.97
N THR A 61 17.13 5.78 13.55
CA THR A 61 17.66 6.81 14.47
C THR A 61 16.62 7.84 14.87
N VAL A 62 15.50 7.93 14.12
CA VAL A 62 14.40 8.87 14.37
C VAL A 62 13.39 8.22 15.33
N PRO A 63 13.32 8.64 16.59
CA PRO A 63 12.30 8.17 17.51
C PRO A 63 10.95 8.75 17.07
N ARG A 64 9.90 7.93 17.11
CA ARG A 64 8.52 8.39 16.97
C ARG A 64 7.70 7.76 18.08
N GLU A 65 6.77 8.53 18.60
CA GLU A 65 5.82 8.02 19.58
C GLU A 65 4.99 6.91 18.95
N ALA A 66 4.86 5.82 19.69
CA ALA A 66 4.00 4.72 19.30
C ALA A 66 2.58 5.08 19.71
N TYR A 67 1.68 5.08 18.73
CA TYR A 67 0.26 5.22 18.97
C TYR A 67 -0.43 3.91 18.59
N PRO A 68 -1.50 3.51 19.29
CA PRO A 68 -2.37 2.45 18.79
C PRO A 68 -2.87 2.81 17.39
N ILE A 69 -3.10 1.80 16.55
CA ILE A 69 -3.64 2.02 15.21
C ILE A 69 -5.03 2.64 15.36
N ASP A 70 -5.25 3.79 14.70
CA ASP A 70 -6.58 4.36 14.54
C ASP A 70 -7.37 3.56 13.49
N LEU A 71 -8.14 2.58 13.97
CA LEU A 71 -8.91 1.66 13.12
C LEU A 71 -10.00 2.36 12.29
N PRO A 72 -10.78 3.32 12.82
CA PRO A 72 -11.67 4.13 12.00
C PRO A 72 -10.97 4.76 10.80
N VAL A 73 -9.83 5.42 11.01
CA VAL A 73 -9.06 6.04 9.93
C VAL A 73 -8.59 4.98 8.92
N LEU A 74 -8.02 3.86 9.38
CA LEU A 74 -7.61 2.77 8.49
C LEU A 74 -8.76 2.25 7.61
N ARG A 75 -9.95 2.04 8.20
CA ARG A 75 -11.12 1.55 7.47
C ARG A 75 -11.56 2.52 6.38
N ASP A 76 -11.59 3.81 6.69
CA ASP A 76 -12.01 4.83 5.74
C ASP A 76 -11.00 5.00 4.59
N GLU A 77 -9.70 4.95 4.90
CA GLU A 77 -8.65 4.99 3.89
C GLU A 77 -8.65 3.76 2.98
N LEU A 78 -8.88 2.56 3.53
CA LEU A 78 -9.03 1.33 2.73
C LEU A 78 -10.22 1.46 1.79
N ARG A 79 -11.37 1.94 2.29
CA ARG A 79 -12.57 2.18 1.49
C ARG A 79 -12.27 3.17 0.36
N GLN A 80 -11.60 4.28 0.68
CA GLN A 80 -11.22 5.30 -0.29
C GLN A 80 -10.30 4.73 -1.39
N ALA A 81 -9.26 3.97 -1.01
CA ALA A 81 -8.38 3.33 -1.96
C ALA A 81 -9.15 2.38 -2.90
N LEU A 82 -9.95 1.46 -2.34
CA LEU A 82 -10.71 0.50 -3.12
C LEU A 82 -11.72 1.18 -4.06
N GLN A 83 -12.41 2.23 -3.60
CA GLN A 83 -13.31 3.02 -4.43
C GLN A 83 -12.57 3.74 -5.55
N ALA A 84 -11.42 4.35 -5.28
CA ALA A 84 -10.62 5.04 -6.30
C ALA A 84 -10.12 4.08 -7.39
N VAL A 85 -9.79 2.82 -7.03
CA VAL A 85 -9.47 1.79 -8.03
C VAL A 85 -10.71 1.42 -8.84
N ALA A 86 -11.83 1.15 -8.15
CA ALA A 86 -13.06 0.65 -8.78
C ALA A 86 -13.69 1.67 -9.73
N SER A 87 -13.68 2.95 -9.37
CA SER A 87 -14.16 4.05 -10.21
C SER A 87 -13.20 4.39 -11.35
N GLY A 88 -11.95 3.93 -11.26
CA GLY A 88 -10.87 4.29 -12.16
C GLY A 88 -10.26 5.67 -11.90
N GLU A 89 -10.75 6.41 -10.89
CA GLU A 89 -10.21 7.71 -10.48
C GLU A 89 -8.71 7.65 -10.18
N LEU A 90 -8.25 6.56 -9.56
CA LEU A 90 -6.83 6.34 -9.26
C LEU A 90 -5.97 6.47 -10.52
N TRP A 91 -6.45 5.96 -11.65
CA TRP A 91 -5.70 5.95 -12.92
C TRP A 91 -5.63 7.31 -13.60
N ALA A 92 -6.47 8.27 -13.19
CA ALA A 92 -6.41 9.64 -13.66
C ALA A 92 -5.37 10.47 -12.89
N GLU A 93 -4.93 10.03 -11.71
CA GLU A 93 -3.93 10.74 -10.94
C GLU A 93 -2.56 10.75 -11.65
N PRO A 94 -1.79 11.86 -11.63
CA PRO A 94 -0.49 11.95 -12.31
C PRO A 94 0.48 10.83 -11.95
N ARG A 95 0.41 10.34 -10.70
CA ARG A 95 1.24 9.23 -10.21
C ARG A 95 0.98 7.91 -10.94
N PHE A 96 -0.26 7.66 -11.36
CA PHE A 96 -0.69 6.38 -11.96
C PHE A 96 -1.11 6.51 -13.43
N ALA A 97 -1.21 7.73 -13.97
CA ALA A 97 -1.63 7.99 -15.34
C ALA A 97 -0.79 7.27 -16.40
N ALA A 98 0.52 7.12 -16.15
CA ALA A 98 1.45 6.44 -17.05
C ALA A 98 1.46 4.90 -16.92
N VAL A 99 0.68 4.33 -16.00
CA VAL A 99 0.65 2.88 -15.76
C VAL A 99 0.04 2.17 -16.97
N PRO A 100 0.72 1.15 -17.56
CA PRO A 100 0.17 0.37 -18.67
C PRO A 100 -1.13 -0.34 -18.30
N GLN A 101 -2.08 -0.44 -19.24
CA GLN A 101 -3.38 -1.06 -19.02
C GLN A 101 -3.28 -2.48 -18.43
N ALA A 102 -2.31 -3.28 -18.87
CA ALA A 102 -2.08 -4.63 -18.38
C ALA A 102 -1.81 -4.68 -16.86
N LEU A 103 -1.28 -3.61 -16.27
CA LEU A 103 -0.98 -3.50 -14.83
C LEU A 103 -2.08 -2.79 -14.03
N ARG A 104 -3.12 -2.25 -14.70
CA ARG A 104 -4.24 -1.52 -14.06
C ARG A 104 -5.28 -2.45 -13.46
N ARG A 105 -4.83 -3.35 -12.58
CA ARG A 105 -5.67 -4.29 -11.86
C ARG A 105 -5.20 -4.39 -10.43
N LEU A 106 -6.15 -4.33 -9.49
CA LEU A 106 -5.88 -4.58 -8.08
C LEU A 106 -5.70 -6.07 -7.86
N ASN A 107 -4.56 -6.47 -7.27
CA ASN A 107 -4.17 -7.86 -7.09
C ASN A 107 -4.08 -8.28 -5.62
N ASP A 108 -3.76 -7.35 -4.71
CA ASP A 108 -3.69 -7.64 -3.28
C ASP A 108 -3.86 -6.39 -2.39
N ILE A 109 -4.15 -6.65 -1.12
CA ILE A 109 -3.92 -5.71 -0.01
C ILE A 109 -2.75 -6.26 0.82
N ALA A 110 -1.73 -5.44 1.06
CA ALA A 110 -0.50 -5.90 1.69
C ALA A 110 -0.10 -5.02 2.88
N PHE A 111 -0.06 -5.61 4.08
CA PHE A 111 0.58 -5.00 5.25
C PHE A 111 2.09 -4.93 5.01
N SER A 112 2.54 -3.73 4.65
CA SER A 112 3.92 -3.45 4.27
C SER A 112 4.22 -2.00 4.62
N GLY A 113 5.27 -1.78 5.40
CA GLY A 113 5.47 -0.50 6.05
C GLY A 113 6.91 -0.24 6.45
N ASP A 114 7.09 0.70 7.37
CA ASP A 114 8.41 1.04 7.92
C ASP A 114 8.80 0.18 9.13
N GLY A 115 8.06 -0.89 9.40
CA GLY A 115 8.20 -1.71 10.58
C GLY A 115 7.75 -3.15 10.41
N GLU A 116 7.67 -3.86 11.53
CA GLU A 116 7.06 -5.19 11.57
C GLU A 116 5.59 -5.05 12.02
N PRO A 117 4.62 -5.25 11.12
CA PRO A 117 3.21 -5.01 11.44
C PRO A 117 2.68 -5.90 12.55
N THR A 118 3.20 -7.13 12.71
CA THR A 118 2.72 -8.06 13.75
C THR A 118 3.14 -7.66 15.17
N CYS A 119 4.00 -6.64 15.31
CA CYS A 119 4.43 -6.12 16.62
C CYS A 119 3.43 -5.13 17.23
N LEU A 120 2.34 -4.81 16.52
CA LEU A 120 1.32 -3.87 16.98
C LEU A 120 0.22 -4.58 17.77
N PRO A 121 -0.20 -4.05 18.94
CA PRO A 121 -1.18 -4.72 19.80
C PRO A 121 -2.52 -5.08 19.15
N ASN A 122 -2.99 -4.27 18.19
CA ASN A 122 -4.27 -4.44 17.50
C ASN A 122 -4.09 -4.81 16.02
N PHE A 123 -3.02 -5.53 15.69
CA PHE A 123 -2.76 -5.99 14.33
C PHE A 123 -3.89 -6.89 13.79
N ASP A 124 -4.47 -7.75 14.62
CA ASP A 124 -5.59 -8.62 14.24
C ASP A 124 -6.82 -7.82 13.81
N GLU A 125 -7.12 -6.71 14.50
CA GLU A 125 -8.21 -5.80 14.13
C GLU A 125 -7.94 -5.08 12.81
N ALA A 126 -6.68 -4.70 12.54
CA ALA A 126 -6.30 -4.11 11.26
C ALA A 126 -6.45 -5.12 10.10
N VAL A 127 -6.09 -6.39 10.32
CA VAL A 127 -6.32 -7.47 9.36
C VAL A 127 -7.81 -7.68 9.11
N ARG A 128 -8.65 -7.68 10.16
CA ARG A 128 -10.11 -7.75 10.01
C ARG A 128 -10.65 -6.57 9.20
N ALA A 129 -10.18 -5.35 9.46
CA ALA A 129 -10.57 -4.16 8.71
C ALA A 129 -10.24 -4.27 7.22
N ALA A 130 -9.06 -4.78 6.85
CA ALA A 130 -8.70 -5.03 5.45
C ALA A 130 -9.59 -6.10 4.80
N ALA A 131 -9.87 -7.20 5.52
CA ALA A 131 -10.75 -8.25 5.04
C ALA A 131 -12.20 -7.77 4.85
N ASP A 132 -12.71 -6.95 5.77
CA ASP A 132 -14.04 -6.34 5.67
C ASP A 132 -14.13 -5.39 4.47
N ALA A 133 -13.13 -4.52 4.30
CA ALA A 133 -13.08 -3.60 3.17
C ALA A 133 -13.06 -4.33 1.82
N LYS A 134 -12.29 -5.41 1.72
CA LYS A 134 -12.21 -6.29 0.54
C LYS A 134 -13.58 -6.91 0.23
N ARG A 135 -14.27 -7.47 1.23
CA ARG A 135 -15.63 -8.02 1.08
C ARG A 135 -16.65 -6.96 0.64
N GLN A 136 -16.65 -5.80 1.30
CA GLN A 136 -17.57 -4.70 1.00
C GLN A 136 -17.38 -4.15 -0.41
N ALA A 137 -16.15 -4.18 -0.93
CA ALA A 137 -15.84 -3.80 -2.29
C ALA A 137 -16.12 -4.90 -3.33
N GLY A 138 -16.59 -6.09 -2.91
CA GLY A 138 -16.81 -7.24 -3.79
C GLY A 138 -15.52 -7.79 -4.39
N ARG A 139 -14.39 -7.69 -3.68
CA ARG A 139 -13.04 -8.07 -4.15
C ARG A 139 -12.51 -9.32 -3.48
N ASP A 140 -13.36 -10.32 -3.23
CA ASP A 140 -12.92 -11.57 -2.62
C ASP A 140 -11.95 -12.37 -3.52
N ASP A 141 -11.83 -11.98 -4.79
CA ASP A 141 -10.96 -12.55 -5.82
C ASP A 141 -9.46 -12.21 -5.65
N ILE A 142 -9.13 -11.10 -4.99
CA ILE A 142 -7.74 -10.67 -4.83
C ILE A 142 -7.07 -11.40 -3.65
N LYS A 143 -5.75 -11.26 -3.49
CA LYS A 143 -5.09 -11.79 -2.28
C LYS A 143 -5.30 -10.85 -1.10
#